data_AF-A0A4Y9FDH0-F1
#
_entry.id   AF-A0A4Y9FDH0-F1
#
_cell.length_a   1.000
_cell.length_b   1.000
_cell.length_c   1.000
_cell.angle_alpha   90.00
_cell.angle_beta   90.00
_cell.angle_gamma   90.00
#
_symmetry.space_group_name_H-M   'P 1'
#
loop_
_entity.id
_entity.type
_entity.pdbx_description
1 polymer ?
#
loop_
_entity_poly.entity_id
_entity_poly.type
_entity_poly.pdbx_seq_one_letter_code
_entity_poly.pdbx_strand_id
1 'polypeptide(L)'
;MTPEALIRYARANPGRTVEAVVRGSLGQTFRVRLRWEEGGVRFYIPAWRTYLDPKSEPLAREVMEAWRVLEARLVEGEDEPARTP
;
A
#
# COMPACT_ATOMS: atom_id res chain seq x y z
N MET A 1 -9.63 -9.46 3.44
CA MET A 1 -10.03 -8.11 2.95
C MET A 1 -9.79 -8.06 1.45
N THR A 2 -10.54 -7.28 0.66
CA THR A 2 -10.25 -7.11 -0.78
C THR A 2 -9.31 -5.92 -1.02
N PRO A 3 -8.61 -5.86 -2.16
CA PRO A 3 -7.87 -4.66 -2.57
C PRO A 3 -8.67 -3.36 -2.48
N GLU A 4 -9.92 -3.36 -2.94
CA GLU A 4 -10.80 -2.19 -2.88
C GLU A 4 -11.09 -1.77 -1.44
N ALA A 5 -11.30 -2.73 -0.53
CA ALA A 5 -11.52 -2.42 0.87
C ALA A 5 -10.26 -1.81 1.51
N LEU A 6 -9.07 -2.27 1.11
CA LEU A 6 -7.80 -1.71 1.57
C LEU A 6 -7.58 -0.27 1.05
N ILE A 7 -7.88 -0.01 -0.23
CA ILE A 7 -7.84 1.34 -0.81
C ILE A 7 -8.83 2.26 -0.10
N ARG A 8 -10.09 1.81 0.08
CA ARG A 8 -11.11 2.58 0.82
C ARG A 8 -10.68 2.85 2.25
N TYR A 9 -10.03 1.90 2.90
CA TYR A 9 -9.51 2.07 4.26
C TYR A 9 -8.40 3.11 4.33
N ALA A 10 -7.46 3.11 3.37
CA ALA A 10 -6.44 4.15 3.26
C ALA A 10 -7.06 5.52 2.97
N ARG A 11 -8.04 5.58 2.05
CA ARG A 11 -8.77 6.81 1.73
C ARG A 11 -9.56 7.38 2.92
N ALA A 12 -10.12 6.52 3.77
CA ALA A 12 -10.79 6.93 5.00
C ALA A 12 -9.81 7.47 6.07
N ASN A 13 -8.51 7.25 5.90
CA ASN A 13 -7.45 7.69 6.80
C ASN A 13 -6.36 8.48 6.04
N PRO A 14 -6.71 9.61 5.41
CA PRO A 14 -5.77 10.35 4.56
C PRO A 14 -4.54 10.82 5.37
N GLY A 15 -3.37 10.77 4.74
CA GLY A 15 -2.10 11.13 5.38
C GLY A 15 -1.61 10.14 6.46
N ARG A 16 -2.35 9.07 6.76
CA ARG A 16 -1.89 7.99 7.64
C ARG A 16 -1.39 6.80 6.83
N THR A 17 -0.40 6.11 7.38
CA THR A 17 0.14 4.90 6.77
C THR A 17 -0.67 3.69 7.19
N VAL A 18 -1.16 2.94 6.21
CA VAL A 18 -1.75 1.62 6.37
C VAL A 18 -0.69 0.58 6.04
N GLU A 19 -0.35 -0.28 6.99
CA GLU A 19 0.48 -1.46 6.72
C GLU A 19 -0.43 -2.66 6.44
N ALA A 20 -0.20 -3.33 5.31
CA ALA A 20 -0.91 -4.54 4.93
C ALA A 20 0.06 -5.69 4.68
N VAL A 21 -0.37 -6.89 5.08
CA VAL A 21 0.28 -8.15 4.70
C VAL A 21 -0.49 -8.71 3.52
N VAL A 22 0.21 -8.93 2.42
CA VAL A 22 -0.38 -9.43 1.17
C VAL A 22 0.32 -10.69 0.70
N ARG A 23 -0.45 -11.58 0.07
CA ARG A 23 0.07 -12.73 -0.66
C ARG A 23 -0.07 -12.47 -2.15
N GLY A 24 1.06 -12.47 -2.86
CA GLY A 24 1.10 -12.32 -4.32
C GLY A 24 0.70 -13.59 -5.05
N SER A 25 0.54 -13.48 -6.37
CA SER A 25 0.13 -14.56 -7.27
C SER A 25 1.12 -15.72 -7.34
N LEU A 26 2.41 -15.48 -7.08
CA LEU A 26 3.45 -16.53 -7.00
C LEU A 26 3.50 -17.19 -5.61
N GLY A 27 2.55 -16.89 -4.74
CA GLY A 27 2.44 -17.46 -3.40
C GLY A 27 3.31 -16.80 -2.34
N GLN A 28 4.14 -15.82 -2.71
CA GLN A 28 4.98 -15.06 -1.81
C GLN A 28 4.14 -14.15 -0.90
N THR A 29 4.48 -14.10 0.38
CA THR A 29 3.84 -13.18 1.34
C THR A 29 4.79 -12.04 1.66
N PHE A 30 4.32 -10.80 1.56
CA PHE A 30 5.11 -9.61 1.81
C PHE A 30 4.27 -8.52 2.48
N ARG A 31 4.96 -7.57 3.11
CA ARG A 31 4.34 -6.36 3.64
C ARG A 31 4.33 -5.29 2.57
N VAL A 32 3.28 -4.50 2.56
CA VAL A 32 3.15 -3.28 1.77
C VAL A 32 2.62 -2.19 2.68
N ARG A 33 3.16 -0.99 2.54
CA ARG A 33 2.64 0.21 3.18
C ARG A 33 1.89 1.02 2.14
N LEU A 34 0.74 1.55 2.52
CA LEU A 34 -0.12 2.33 1.66
C LEU A 34 -0.41 3.66 2.35
N ARG A 35 -0.37 4.75 1.60
CA ARG A 35 -0.76 6.06 2.08
C ARG A 35 -1.61 6.76 1.03
N TRP A 36 -2.75 7.30 1.45
CA TRP A 36 -3.59 8.10 0.58
C TRP A 36 -3.13 9.55 0.62
N GLU A 37 -2.68 10.08 -0.53
CA GLU A 37 -2.14 11.44 -0.70
C GLU A 37 -2.62 12.02 -2.03
N GLU A 38 -2.91 13.33 -2.07
CA GLU A 38 -3.16 14.09 -3.32
C GLU A 38 -4.18 13.47 -4.30
N GLY A 39 -5.15 12.70 -3.79
CA GLY A 39 -6.18 12.06 -4.62
C GLY A 39 -5.78 10.70 -5.21
N GLY A 40 -4.61 10.17 -4.84
CA GLY A 40 -4.12 8.85 -5.18
C GLY A 40 -3.66 8.05 -3.96
N VAL A 41 -3.18 6.83 -4.20
CA VAL A 41 -2.59 5.98 -3.18
C VAL A 41 -1.17 5.63 -3.57
N ARG A 42 -0.23 5.94 -2.67
CA ARG A 42 1.17 5.53 -2.81
C ARG A 42 1.37 4.23 -2.06
N PHE A 43 2.07 3.30 -2.69
CA PHE A 43 2.51 2.04 -2.11
C PHE A 43 4.01 2.10 -1.87
N TYR A 44 4.45 1.59 -0.74
CA TYR A 44 5.83 1.23 -0.51
C TYR A 44 5.92 -0.25 -0.23
N ILE A 45 6.82 -0.94 -0.92
CA ILE A 45 7.05 -2.38 -0.74
C ILE A 45 8.45 -2.56 -0.15
N PRO A 46 8.56 -2.69 1.20
CA PRO A 46 9.85 -2.76 1.89
C PRO A 46 10.78 -3.85 1.36
N ALA A 47 10.22 -5.00 0.98
CA ALA A 47 10.97 -6.14 0.46
C ALA A 47 11.75 -5.81 -0.82
N TRP A 48 11.27 -4.83 -1.60
CA TRP A 48 11.88 -4.40 -2.85
C TRP A 48 12.47 -3.00 -2.76
N ARG A 49 12.29 -2.31 -1.62
CA ARG A 49 12.65 -0.90 -1.44
C ARG A 49 12.09 0.00 -2.55
N THR A 50 10.91 -0.35 -3.06
CA THR A 50 10.29 0.29 -4.21
C THR A 50 9.02 1.01 -3.80
N TYR A 51 8.84 2.21 -4.36
CA TYR A 51 7.58 2.91 -4.33
C TYR A 51 6.80 2.68 -5.62
N LEU A 52 5.50 2.46 -5.50
CA LEU A 52 4.57 2.56 -6.62
C LEU A 52 3.65 3.74 -6.29
N ASP A 53 3.62 4.73 -7.18
CA ASP A 53 2.75 5.90 -7.03
C ASP A 53 1.71 5.93 -8.16
N PRO A 54 0.74 5.01 -8.15
CA PRO A 54 -0.37 5.08 -9.07
C PRO A 54 -1.17 6.34 -8.74
N LYS A 55 -1.06 7.30 -9.66
CA LYS A 55 -1.67 8.63 -9.59
C LYS A 55 -3.21 8.62 -9.66
N SER A 56 -3.85 7.46 -9.53
CA SER A 56 -5.30 7.28 -9.53
C SER A 56 -5.72 5.95 -8.89
N GLU A 57 -6.95 5.90 -8.38
CA GLU A 57 -7.55 4.70 -7.79
C GLU A 57 -7.65 3.49 -8.77
N PRO A 58 -8.00 3.66 -10.07
CA PRO A 58 -8.00 2.54 -11.02
C PRO A 58 -6.63 1.87 -11.18
N LEU A 59 -5.56 2.65 -11.32
CA LEU A 59 -4.20 2.12 -11.46
C LEU A 59 -3.75 1.40 -10.18
N ALA A 60 -4.14 1.91 -9.02
CA ALA A 60 -3.88 1.23 -7.75
C ALA A 60 -4.57 -0.14 -7.69
N ARG A 61 -5.78 -0.26 -8.23
CA ARG A 61 -6.48 -1.55 -8.31
C ARG A 61 -5.77 -2.53 -9.24
N GLU A 62 -5.30 -2.08 -10.39
CA GLU A 62 -4.51 -2.92 -11.32
C GLU A 62 -3.25 -3.48 -10.65
N VAL A 63 -2.51 -2.64 -9.91
CA VAL A 63 -1.33 -3.08 -9.15
C VAL A 63 -1.69 -4.18 -8.13
N MET A 64 -2.84 -4.04 -7.49
CA MET A 64 -3.28 -4.94 -6.42
C MET A 64 -4.10 -6.14 -6.90
N GLU A 65 -4.43 -6.23 -8.19
CA GLU A 65 -5.32 -7.28 -8.74
C GLU A 65 -4.80 -8.69 -8.41
N ALA A 66 -3.48 -8.86 -8.46
CA ALA A 66 -2.80 -10.12 -8.15
C ALA A 66 -2.60 -10.37 -6.65
N TRP A 67 -3.11 -9.52 -5.75
CA TRP A 67 -2.82 -9.57 -4.32
C TRP A 67 -4.02 -10.07 -3.52
N ARG A 68 -3.74 -11.01 -2.61
CA ARG A 68 -4.66 -11.39 -1.54
C ARG A 68 -4.26 -10.68 -0.26
N VAL A 69 -5.09 -9.76 0.22
CA VAL A 69 -4.85 -9.06 1.50
C VAL A 69 -5.20 -9.96 2.68
N LEU A 70 -4.19 -10.29 3.47
CA LEU A 70 -4.29 -11.14 4.66
C LEU A 70 -4.64 -10.30 5.90
N GLU A 71 -3.92 -9.19 6.10
CA GLU A 71 -4.08 -8.30 7.26
C GLU A 71 -3.88 -6.85 6.82
N ALA A 72 -4.51 -5.91 7.52
CA ALA A 72 -4.32 -4.47 7.33
C ALA A 72 -4.52 -3.73 8.65
N ARG A 73 -3.64 -2.77 8.96
CA ARG A 73 -3.70 -1.95 10.17
C ARG A 73 -3.13 -0.56 9.93
N LEU A 74 -3.58 0.42 10.71
CA LEU A 74 -2.92 1.72 10.78
C LEU A 74 -1.63 1.58 11.59
N VAL A 75 -0.58 2.25 11.14
CA VAL A 75 0.68 2.34 11.88
C VAL A 75 1.05 3.80 12.08
N GLU A 76 1.66 4.10 13.22
CA GLU A 76 2.22 5.43 13.50
C GLU A 76 3.66 5.47 13.00
N GLY A 77 3.95 6.34 12.04
CA GLY A 77 5.29 6.53 11.48
C GLY A 77 5.28 7.03 10.04
N GLU A 78 6.24 7.92 9.74
CA GLU A 78 6.52 8.38 8.38
C GLU A 78 7.15 7.26 7.52
N ASP A 79 6.72 7.21 6.27
CA ASP A 79 7.27 6.36 5.23
C ASP A 79 8.51 7.04 4.65
N GLU A 80 9.69 6.80 5.22
CA GLU A 80 10.96 7.02 4.51
C GLU A 80 12.10 6.26 5.22
N PRO A 81 12.83 5.33 4.57
CA PRO A 81 14.26 5.28 4.84
C PRO A 81 14.78 6.66 4.44
N ALA A 82 15.47 7.33 5.37
CA ALA A 82 16.08 8.64 5.14
C ALA A 82 16.61 8.70 3.70
N ARG A 83 16.17 9.70 2.92
CA ARG A 83 16.87 10.05 1.69
C ARG A 83 18.31 10.35 2.12
N THR A 84 19.22 9.40 1.91
CA THR A 84 20.64 9.67 2.13
C THR A 84 20.99 10.81 1.18
N PRO A 85 21.53 11.93 1.69
CA PRO A 85 21.93 13.07 0.87
C PRO A 85 23.01 12.70 -0.15
#